data_AF-A0A2X3M107-F1
#
_entry.id   AF-A0A2X3M107-F1
#
_cell.length_a   1.000
_cell.length_b   1.000
_cell.length_c   1.000
_cell.angle_alpha   90.00
_cell.angle_beta   90.00
_cell.angle_gamma   90.00
#
_symmetry.space_group_name_H-M   'P 1'
#
loop_
_entity.id
_entity.type
_entity.pdbx_description
1 polymer ?
#
loop_
_entity_poly.entity_id
_entity_poly.type
_entity_poly.pdbx_seq_one_letter_code
_entity_poly.pdbx_strand_id
1 'polypeptide(L)'
;MESRSFNLGLEVVRARIVANERGDITVGGETVSIVYDSINGRFSSSGGNGGLLSELLLLGFNTGPRALGERMLSMLSDSGEAQSQESIQDKISQCKFPVSSGNFQCPLEAIQCPITLEQPEKGIL
;
A
#
# COMPACT_ATOMS: atom_id res chain seq x y z
N MET A 1 -7.07 9.63 -0.65
CA MET A 1 -5.94 10.41 -0.11
C MET A 1 -5.47 11.38 -1.19
N GLU A 2 -5.73 12.68 -1.04
CA GLU A 2 -5.08 13.70 -1.88
C GLU A 2 -3.91 14.30 -1.11
N SER A 3 -2.68 13.91 -1.45
CA SER A 3 -1.50 14.59 -0.95
C SER A 3 -1.24 15.82 -1.81
N ARG A 4 -1.47 17.01 -1.25
CA ARG A 4 -1.22 18.28 -1.95
C ARG A 4 0.23 18.41 -2.43
N SER A 5 1.19 17.93 -1.63
CA SER A 5 2.61 17.97 -1.98
C SER A 5 2.96 17.05 -3.14
N PHE A 6 2.32 15.88 -3.22
CA PHE A 6 2.53 14.95 -4.34
C PHE A 6 1.99 15.51 -5.65
N ASN A 7 0.76 16.04 -5.63
CA ASN A 7 0.12 16.63 -6.80
C ASN A 7 0.94 17.81 -7.34
N LEU A 8 1.37 18.71 -6.43
CA LEU A 8 2.20 19.86 -6.80
C LEU A 8 3.55 19.41 -7.38
N GLY A 9 4.19 18.39 -6.78
CA GLY A 9 5.44 17.84 -7.29
C GLY A 9 5.30 17.31 -8.73
N LEU A 10 4.23 16.56 -9.01
CA LEU A 10 3.96 16.01 -10.33
C LEU A 10 3.72 17.11 -11.37
N GLU A 11 2.97 18.16 -11.01
CA GLU A 11 2.73 19.31 -11.89
C GLU A 11 4.01 20.09 -12.20
N VAL A 12 4.87 20.31 -11.20
CA VAL A 12 6.16 21.00 -11.40
C VAL A 12 7.06 20.20 -12.35
N VAL A 13 7.13 18.88 -12.18
CA VAL A 13 7.92 18.02 -13.08
C VAL A 13 7.34 18.07 -14.49
N ARG A 14 6.01 17.98 -14.63
CA ARG A 14 5.32 18.07 -15.91
C ARG A 14 5.62 19.39 -16.62
N ALA A 15 5.52 20.52 -15.91
CA ALA A 15 5.81 21.84 -16.46
C ALA A 15 7.26 21.98 -16.93
N ARG A 16 8.22 21.40 -16.20
CA ARG A 16 9.63 21.38 -16.63
C ARG A 16 9.84 20.58 -17.90
N ILE A 17 9.21 19.42 -18.05
CA ILE A 17 9.33 18.61 -19.27
C ILE A 17 8.67 19.33 -20.46
N VAL A 18 7.53 19.98 -20.27
CA VAL A 18 6.91 20.81 -21.32
C VAL A 18 7.85 21.92 -21.77
N ALA A 19 8.51 22.61 -20.83
CA ALA A 19 9.43 23.70 -21.15
C ALA A 19 10.70 23.25 -21.88
N ASN A 20 11.12 21.99 -21.72
CA ASN A 20 12.34 21.45 -22.33
C ASN A 20 12.04 20.42 -23.45
N GLU A 21 10.77 20.17 -23.76
CA GLU A 21 10.25 19.12 -24.64
C GLU A 21 10.64 17.67 -24.26
N ARG A 22 11.59 17.50 -23.34
CA ARG A 22 12.12 16.23 -22.87
C ARG A 22 12.59 16.33 -21.42
N GLY A 23 12.56 15.21 -20.70
CA GLY A 23 13.24 15.08 -19.42
C GLY A 23 13.48 13.62 -19.05
N ASP A 24 14.63 13.37 -18.41
CA ASP A 24 14.99 12.05 -17.93
C ASP A 24 14.66 11.93 -16.43
N ILE A 25 14.01 10.83 -16.05
CA ILE A 25 13.62 10.56 -14.67
C ILE A 25 14.24 9.24 -14.24
N THR A 26 15.03 9.28 -13.16
CA THR A 26 15.70 8.10 -12.61
C THR A 26 15.11 7.73 -11.26
N VAL A 27 14.66 6.48 -11.11
CA VAL A 27 14.13 5.93 -9.85
C VAL A 27 14.72 4.54 -9.65
N GLY A 28 15.37 4.28 -8.52
CA GLY A 28 15.90 2.96 -8.19
C GLY A 28 16.94 2.41 -9.20
N GLY A 29 17.61 3.29 -9.94
CA GLY A 29 18.56 2.91 -10.99
C GLY A 29 17.93 2.71 -12.38
N GLU A 30 16.60 2.69 -12.50
CA GLU A 30 15.89 2.71 -13.78
C GLU A 30 15.73 4.17 -14.23
N THR A 31 16.12 4.47 -15.47
CA THR A 31 15.96 5.80 -16.07
C THR A 31 14.97 5.74 -17.22
N VAL A 32 13.98 6.62 -17.22
CA VAL A 32 12.99 6.76 -18.29
C VAL A 32 13.11 8.16 -18.89
N SER A 33 13.37 8.25 -20.19
CA SER A 33 13.27 9.53 -20.91
C SER A 33 11.82 9.77 -21.32
N ILE A 34 11.29 10.90 -20.91
CA ILE A 34 9.94 11.37 -21.24
C ILE A 34 10.04 12.50 -22.26
N VAL A 35 9.21 12.46 -23.28
CA VAL A 35 9.12 13.44 -24.35
C VAL A 35 7.71 14.02 -24.37
N TYR A 36 7.60 15.33 -24.48
CA TYR A 36 6.33 16.04 -24.64
C TYR A 36 6.09 16.33 -26.12
N ASP A 37 4.98 15.82 -26.64
CA ASP A 37 4.47 16.14 -27.97
C ASP A 37 3.53 17.34 -27.85
N SER A 38 3.98 18.49 -28.35
CA SER A 38 3.22 19.75 -28.34
C SER A 38 2.07 19.78 -29.33
N ILE A 39 2.07 18.91 -30.36
CA ILE A 39 0.99 18.81 -31.34
C ILE A 39 -0.23 18.14 -30.71
N ASN A 40 0.01 17.05 -29.99
CA ASN A 40 -1.05 16.26 -29.35
C ASN A 40 -1.28 16.64 -27.87
N GLY A 41 -0.38 17.44 -27.29
CA GLY A 41 -0.41 17.80 -25.88
C GLY A 41 -0.15 16.64 -24.92
N ARG A 42 0.60 15.61 -25.37
CA ARG A 42 0.77 14.34 -24.66
C ARG A 42 2.22 14.02 -24.36
N PHE A 43 2.42 13.25 -23.29
CA PHE A 43 3.72 12.71 -22.92
C PHE A 43 3.86 11.30 -23.46
N SER A 44 5.05 10.99 -23.96
CA SER A 44 5.47 9.66 -24.40
C SER A 44 6.83 9.32 -23.76
N SER A 45 7.17 8.03 -23.69
CA SER A 45 8.51 7.61 -23.26
C SER A 45 9.34 7.25 -24.47
N SER A 46 10.60 7.68 -24.51
CA SER A 46 11.58 7.26 -25.51
C SER A 46 12.70 6.48 -24.83
N GLY A 47 13.14 5.36 -25.40
CA GLY A 47 14.36 4.70 -24.93
C GLY A 47 14.28 3.94 -23.60
N GLY A 48 13.17 3.26 -23.33
CA GLY A 48 13.08 2.26 -22.26
C GLY A 48 12.23 1.07 -22.72
N ASN A 49 12.53 -0.13 -22.23
CA ASN A 49 11.54 -1.21 -22.26
C ASN A 49 10.30 -0.67 -21.56
N GLY A 50 9.10 -0.78 -22.16
CA GLY A 50 7.84 -0.28 -21.60
C GLY A 50 7.44 -0.93 -20.29
N GLY A 51 8.28 -0.76 -19.27
CA GLY A 51 8.19 -1.33 -17.94
C GLY A 51 7.37 -0.45 -17.03
N LEU A 52 7.17 -0.93 -15.82
CA LEU A 52 6.22 -0.37 -14.87
C LEU A 52 6.47 1.11 -14.58
N LEU A 53 7.74 1.53 -14.41
CA LEU A 53 8.04 2.94 -14.14
C LEU A 53 7.59 3.85 -15.29
N SER A 54 7.85 3.44 -16.54
CA SER A 54 7.39 4.20 -17.72
C SER A 54 5.86 4.27 -17.80
N GLU A 55 5.15 3.17 -17.52
CA GLU A 55 3.68 3.13 -17.51
C GLU A 55 3.10 4.09 -16.47
N LEU A 56 3.64 4.07 -15.25
CA LEU A 56 3.18 4.92 -14.14
C LEU A 56 3.45 6.40 -14.39
N LEU A 57 4.64 6.74 -14.89
CA LEU A 57 4.98 8.13 -15.23
C LEU A 57 4.06 8.66 -16.33
N LEU A 58 3.82 7.87 -17.38
CA LEU A 58 2.93 8.27 -18.46
C LEU A 58 1.47 8.39 -18.02
N LEU A 59 1.00 7.52 -17.14
CA LEU A 59 -0.32 7.62 -16.53
C LEU A 59 -0.45 8.91 -15.71
N GLY A 60 0.54 9.21 -14.87
CA GLY A 60 0.57 10.44 -14.07
C GLY A 60 0.59 11.70 -14.93
N PHE A 61 1.41 11.76 -15.98
CA PHE A 61 1.55 12.97 -16.79
C PHE A 61 0.40 13.21 -17.77
N ASN A 62 -0.22 12.14 -18.29
CA ASN A 62 -1.31 12.26 -19.26
C ASN A 62 -2.69 12.25 -18.60
N THR A 63 -2.86 11.60 -17.45
CA THR A 63 -4.17 11.39 -16.81
C THR A 63 -4.25 12.02 -15.41
N GLY A 64 -3.12 12.39 -14.83
CA GLY A 64 -3.04 13.15 -13.58
C GLY A 64 -2.75 12.28 -12.36
N PRO A 65 -2.49 12.94 -11.21
CA PRO A 65 -2.02 12.27 -9.99
C PRO A 65 -3.07 11.34 -9.38
N ARG A 66 -4.37 11.62 -9.59
CA ARG A 66 -5.44 10.74 -9.10
C ARG A 66 -5.41 9.37 -9.78
N ALA A 67 -5.35 9.33 -11.11
CA ALA A 67 -5.30 8.08 -11.86
C ALA A 67 -4.03 7.27 -11.55
N LEU A 68 -2.90 7.98 -11.40
CA LEU A 68 -1.66 7.37 -10.93
C LEU A 68 -1.81 6.77 -9.53
N GLY A 69 -2.38 7.52 -8.58
CA GLY A 69 -2.63 7.04 -7.22
C GLY A 69 -3.55 5.81 -7.18
N GLU A 70 -4.63 5.81 -7.97
CA GLU A 70 -5.54 4.67 -8.09
C GLU A 70 -4.83 3.42 -8.65
N ARG A 71 -3.98 3.57 -9.68
CA ARG A 71 -3.17 2.47 -10.23
C ARG A 71 -2.16 1.95 -9.21
N MET A 72 -1.47 2.83 -8.49
CA MET A 72 -0.54 2.43 -7.43
C MET A 72 -1.25 1.67 -6.30
N LEU A 73 -2.43 2.13 -5.88
CA LEU A 73 -3.25 1.44 -4.88
C LEU A 73 -3.76 0.08 -5.39
N SER A 74 -4.09 -0.04 -6.68
CA SER A 74 -4.49 -1.33 -7.27
C SER A 74 -3.35 -2.34 -7.19
N MET A 75 -2.12 -1.93 -7.51
CA MET A 75 -0.96 -2.84 -7.44
C MET A 75 -0.62 -3.27 -6.02
N LEU A 76 -0.88 -2.41 -5.03
CA LEU A 76 -0.77 -2.77 -3.61
C LEU A 76 -1.91 -3.70 -3.15
N SER A 77 -3.08 -3.60 -3.77
CA SER A 77 -4.21 -4.49 -3.49
C SER A 77 -4.02 -5.87 -4.11
N ASP A 78 -3.40 -5.95 -5.29
CA ASP A 78 -3.11 -7.20 -6.01
C ASP A 78 -1.89 -7.95 -5.45
N SER A 79 -1.10 -7.32 -4.57
CA SER A 79 0.00 -7.98 -3.86
C SER A 79 -0.53 -8.82 -2.70
N GLY A 80 -1.25 -9.90 -3.01
CA GLY A 80 -1.12 -11.20 -2.34
C GLY A 80 -1.19 -11.29 -0.81
N GLU A 81 -1.72 -10.29 -0.10
CA GLU A 81 -2.12 -10.40 1.29
C GLU A 81 -3.64 -10.32 1.41
N ALA A 82 -4.33 -11.09 0.57
CA ALA A 82 -5.43 -11.88 1.09
C ALA A 82 -4.84 -12.98 2.01
N GLN A 83 -4.14 -12.59 3.08
CA GLN A 83 -4.39 -13.30 4.33
C GLN A 83 -5.89 -13.14 4.47
N SER A 84 -6.63 -14.25 4.35
CA SER A 84 -7.98 -14.34 4.89
C SER A 84 -7.94 -13.51 6.17
N GLN A 85 -8.55 -12.33 6.16
CA GLN A 85 -8.60 -11.48 7.32
C GLN A 85 -9.63 -12.15 8.22
N GLU A 86 -9.23 -13.30 8.76
CA GLU A 86 -9.97 -14.02 9.76
C GLU A 86 -10.12 -13.01 10.88
N SER A 87 -11.37 -12.64 11.15
CA SER A 87 -11.65 -11.59 12.11
C SER A 87 -10.92 -11.94 13.39
N ILE A 88 -10.30 -10.95 14.03
CA ILE A 88 -9.69 -11.15 15.36
C ILE A 88 -10.74 -11.79 16.29
N GLN A 89 -12.01 -11.43 16.13
CA GLN A 89 -13.13 -12.04 16.85
C GLN A 89 -13.34 -13.53 16.52
N ASP A 90 -13.14 -13.94 15.26
CA ASP A 90 -13.27 -15.34 14.85
C ASP A 90 -12.13 -16.18 15.45
N LYS A 91 -10.89 -15.68 15.42
CA LYS A 91 -9.75 -16.34 16.08
C LYS A 91 -9.92 -16.43 17.59
N ILE A 92 -10.32 -15.34 18.24
CA ILE A 92 -10.67 -15.31 19.67
C ILE A 92 -11.74 -16.37 19.97
N SER A 93 -12.77 -16.47 19.11
CA SER A 93 -13.85 -17.42 19.29
C SER A 93 -13.42 -18.88 19.13
N GLN A 94 -12.46 -19.15 18.25
CA GLN A 94 -11.88 -20.49 18.02
C GLN A 94 -10.87 -20.89 19.11
N CYS A 95 -10.09 -19.93 19.62
CA CYS A 95 -9.04 -20.18 20.60
C CYS A 95 -9.55 -20.20 22.05
N LYS A 96 -10.79 -19.77 22.32
CA LYS A 96 -11.34 -19.80 23.68
C LYS A 96 -11.48 -21.24 24.19
N PHE A 97 -11.02 -21.50 25.41
CA PHE A 97 -11.17 -22.79 26.08
C PHE A 97 -11.75 -22.62 27.49
N PRO A 98 -12.50 -23.61 28.02
CA PRO A 98 -12.98 -23.58 29.39
C PRO A 98 -11.82 -23.74 30.37
N VAL A 99 -11.61 -22.74 31.24
CA VAL A 99 -10.49 -22.76 32.20
C VAL A 99 -10.69 -23.84 33.27
N SER A 100 -11.95 -24.06 33.70
CA SER A 100 -12.31 -25.05 34.73
C SER A 100 -12.14 -26.51 34.29
N SER A 101 -12.11 -26.78 32.99
CA SER A 101 -11.91 -28.14 32.44
C SER A 101 -10.49 -28.36 31.92
N GLY A 102 -9.70 -27.29 31.78
CA GLY A 102 -8.30 -27.42 31.49
C GLY A 102 -7.58 -27.83 32.78
N ASN A 103 -7.05 -29.05 32.80
CA ASN A 103 -6.23 -29.56 33.91
C ASN A 103 -4.88 -28.82 33.94
N PHE A 104 -4.90 -27.50 34.06
CA PHE A 104 -3.72 -26.66 34.13
C PHE A 104 -3.04 -26.93 35.48
N GLN A 105 -1.86 -27.53 35.44
CA GLN A 105 -0.99 -27.71 36.62
C GLN A 105 -0.28 -26.40 36.95
N CYS A 106 -1.03 -25.30 37.01
CA CYS A 106 -0.54 -23.95 37.18
C CYS A 106 -1.09 -23.35 38.48
N PRO A 107 -0.31 -22.49 39.17
CA PRO A 107 -0.81 -21.71 40.31
C PRO A 107 -2.02 -20.84 39.92
N LEU A 108 -2.88 -20.50 40.89
CA LEU A 108 -4.06 -19.67 40.64
C LEU A 108 -3.70 -18.29 40.07
N GLU A 109 -2.56 -17.71 40.47
CA GLU A 109 -2.12 -16.42 39.93
C GLU A 109 -1.75 -16.51 38.43
N ALA A 110 -1.34 -17.69 37.96
CA ALA A 110 -0.93 -17.89 36.56
C ALA A 110 -2.13 -18.00 35.60
N ILE A 111 -3.34 -18.24 36.12
CA ILE A 111 -4.59 -18.33 35.35
C ILE A 111 -5.53 -17.15 35.61
N GLN A 112 -5.07 -16.15 36.38
CA GLN A 112 -5.82 -14.92 36.64
C GLN A 112 -5.76 -14.01 35.41
N CYS A 113 -6.91 -13.50 34.98
CA CYS A 113 -6.96 -12.54 33.88
C CYS A 113 -6.35 -11.20 34.34
N PRO A 114 -5.34 -10.65 33.64
CA PRO A 114 -4.71 -9.39 34.04
C PRO A 114 -5.63 -8.17 33.86
N ILE A 115 -6.73 -8.30 33.13
CA ILE A 115 -7.69 -7.21 32.88
C ILE A 115 -8.77 -7.19 33.97
N THR A 116 -9.39 -8.33 34.26
CA THR A 116 -10.48 -8.41 35.25
C THR A 116 -9.98 -8.69 36.67
N LEU A 117 -8.72 -9.12 36.81
CA LEU A 117 -8.12 -9.54 38.09
C LEU A 117 -8.86 -10.71 38.74
N GLU A 118 -9.57 -11.51 37.95
CA GLU A 118 -10.31 -12.69 38.38
C GLU A 118 -9.95 -13.87 37.47
N GLN A 119 -10.21 -15.10 37.93
CA GLN A 119 -10.09 -16.28 37.08
C GLN A 119 -11.28 -16.31 36.09
N PRO A 120 -11.03 -16.27 34.77
CA PRO A 120 -12.12 -16.26 33.80
C PRO A 120 -12.70 -17.67 33.62
N GLU A 121 -13.99 -17.77 33.29
CA GLU A 121 -14.60 -19.06 32.91
C GLU A 121 -14.04 -19.61 31.58
N LYS A 122 -13.71 -18.69 30.65
CA LYS A 122 -13.13 -18.98 29.34
C LYS A 122 -11.83 -18.20 29.16
N GLY A 123 -10.75 -18.90 28.85
CA GLY A 123 -9.43 -18.34 28.63
C GLY A 123 -9.05 -18.31 27.15
N ILE A 124 -8.16 -17.40 26.80
CA ILE A 124 -7.47 -17.31 25.51
C ILE A 124 -6.00 -17.07 25.85
N LEU A 125 -5.09 -17.72 25.11
CA LEU A 125 -3.63 -17.56 25.24
C LEU A 125 -3.06 -16.70 24.11
#